data_AF-A0A3D3T4Z5-F1
#
_entry.id   AF-A0A3D3T4Z5-F1
#
_cell.length_a   1.000
_cell.length_b   1.000
_cell.length_c   1.000
_cell.angle_alpha   90.00
_cell.angle_beta   90.00
_cell.angle_gamma   90.00
#
_symmetry.space_group_name_H-M   'P 1'
#
loop_
_entity.id
_entity.type
_entity.pdbx_description
1 polymer ?
#
loop_
_entity_poly.entity_id
_entity_poly.type
_entity_poly.pdbx_seq_one_letter_code
_entity_poly.pdbx_strand_id
1 'polypeptide(L)'
;MEFVSESPASELALARASLAAVSPLVDGALAHLNKVCSVEGRLSPAVLDEQQLVSYDISFCVAEQRASRNLLDYAEQVMEQDVLAVWVACQFVSEAINTIVGRLSSRPADYGLSRRDIAEAMEQSEAGGLAAFYLSSARMAALGKALIEREGDFLPANLDEEKLIIRDTFRRFASDVVMPLAEEIHRQDLDVPEAILQPLREMGCFGISIPERYEGLQPDSGDDSLYMILVTEELSRGSLGAAGSLITRPEILARAVLNGGTEDQKSQWLPRVASGETLV
;
A
#
# COMPACT_ATOMS: atom_id res chain seq x y z
N MET A 1 8.30 -24.05 -21.45
CA MET A 1 7.00 -24.51 -20.93
C MET A 1 5.99 -23.49 -21.41
N GLU A 2 5.15 -23.85 -22.38
CA GLU A 2 4.11 -22.94 -22.87
C GLU A 2 3.11 -22.70 -21.74
N PHE A 3 2.80 -21.43 -21.51
CA PHE A 3 1.89 -21.03 -20.46
C PHE A 3 0.46 -21.35 -20.88
N VAL A 4 -0.28 -22.05 -20.01
CA VAL A 4 -1.62 -22.57 -20.30
C VAL A 4 -2.68 -21.48 -20.08
N SER A 5 -2.51 -20.35 -20.76
CA SER A 5 -3.47 -19.26 -20.74
C SER A 5 -3.68 -18.69 -22.14
N GLU A 6 -4.95 -18.56 -22.51
CA GLU A 6 -5.39 -18.09 -23.83
C GLU A 6 -5.64 -16.57 -23.85
N SER A 7 -5.65 -15.90 -22.69
CA SER A 7 -5.94 -14.45 -22.55
C SER A 7 -5.56 -13.88 -21.18
N PRO A 8 -5.29 -12.56 -21.05
CA PRO A 8 -4.99 -11.90 -19.77
C PRO A 8 -6.06 -12.14 -18.69
N ALA A 9 -7.35 -12.16 -19.07
CA ALA A 9 -8.45 -12.45 -18.15
C ALA A 9 -8.36 -13.88 -17.58
N SER A 10 -7.98 -14.86 -18.39
CA SER A 10 -7.79 -16.24 -17.93
C SER A 10 -6.58 -16.39 -16.99
N GLU A 11 -5.54 -15.57 -17.16
CA GLU A 11 -4.40 -15.52 -16.22
C GLU A 11 -4.81 -15.00 -14.85
N LEU A 12 -5.55 -13.90 -14.82
CA LEU A 12 -6.08 -13.34 -13.56
C LEU A 12 -7.04 -14.32 -12.88
N ALA A 13 -7.89 -15.01 -13.64
CA ALA A 13 -8.76 -16.04 -13.10
C ALA A 13 -7.96 -17.19 -12.47
N LEU A 14 -6.88 -17.63 -13.12
CA LEU A 14 -6.00 -18.65 -12.58
C LEU A 14 -5.26 -18.16 -11.32
N ALA A 15 -4.79 -16.90 -11.30
CA ALA A 15 -4.17 -16.30 -10.12
C ALA A 15 -5.14 -16.20 -8.94
N ARG A 16 -6.40 -15.81 -9.18
CA ARG A 16 -7.46 -15.83 -8.16
C ARG A 16 -7.72 -17.23 -7.63
N ALA A 17 -7.79 -18.24 -8.51
CA ALA A 17 -7.98 -19.63 -8.10
C ALA A 17 -6.79 -20.15 -7.26
N SER A 18 -5.57 -19.82 -7.66
CA SER A 18 -4.34 -20.21 -6.96
C SER A 18 -4.28 -19.59 -5.55
N LEU A 19 -4.62 -18.30 -5.43
CA LEU A 19 -4.72 -17.62 -4.13
C LEU A 19 -5.85 -18.18 -3.27
N ALA A 20 -6.99 -18.53 -3.88
CA ALA A 20 -8.12 -19.13 -3.19
C ALA A 20 -7.78 -20.51 -2.61
N ALA A 21 -6.90 -21.28 -3.26
CA ALA A 21 -6.45 -22.58 -2.77
C ALA A 21 -5.68 -22.50 -1.43
N VAL A 22 -4.90 -21.43 -1.21
CA VAL A 22 -4.14 -21.24 0.03
C VAL A 22 -4.86 -20.41 1.09
N SER A 23 -5.95 -19.72 0.72
CA SER A 23 -6.74 -18.89 1.63
C SER A 23 -7.24 -19.64 2.89
N PRO A 24 -7.74 -20.90 2.80
CA PRO A 24 -8.16 -21.66 3.97
C PRO A 24 -7.05 -21.90 5.00
N LEU A 25 -5.76 -21.92 4.59
CA LEU A 25 -4.65 -22.04 5.53
C LEU A 25 -4.55 -20.80 6.43
N VAL A 26 -4.66 -19.61 5.83
CA VAL A 26 -4.59 -18.32 6.53
C VAL A 26 -5.80 -18.14 7.44
N ASP A 27 -7.00 -18.40 6.90
CA ASP A 27 -8.26 -18.28 7.65
C ASP A 27 -8.30 -19.28 8.81
N GLY A 28 -7.85 -20.51 8.57
CA GLY A 28 -7.72 -21.55 9.60
C GLY A 28 -6.72 -21.17 10.69
N ALA A 29 -5.54 -20.65 10.30
CA ALA A 29 -4.52 -20.18 11.24
C ALA A 29 -5.03 -19.03 12.12
N LEU A 30 -5.72 -18.06 11.53
CA LEU A 30 -6.30 -16.93 12.27
C LEU A 30 -7.41 -17.41 13.22
N ALA A 31 -8.27 -18.34 12.79
CA ALA A 31 -9.30 -18.92 13.64
C ALA A 31 -8.70 -19.73 14.80
N HIS A 32 -7.62 -20.46 14.54
CA HIS A 32 -6.86 -21.18 15.57
C HIS A 32 -6.27 -20.22 16.60
N LEU A 33 -5.55 -19.18 16.15
CA LEU A 33 -4.97 -18.16 17.03
C LEU A 33 -6.05 -17.50 17.89
N ASN A 34 -7.18 -17.10 17.30
CA ASN A 34 -8.29 -16.51 18.05
C ASN A 34 -8.81 -17.47 19.14
N LYS A 35 -8.93 -18.76 18.84
CA LYS A 35 -9.35 -19.77 19.82
C LYS A 35 -8.33 -19.94 20.95
N VAL A 36 -7.03 -19.99 20.62
CA VAL A 36 -5.94 -20.15 21.60
C VAL A 36 -5.85 -18.92 22.51
N CYS A 37 -6.01 -17.72 21.96
CA CYS A 37 -5.89 -16.47 22.69
C CYS A 37 -7.19 -16.03 23.38
N SER A 38 -8.29 -16.78 23.26
CA SER A 38 -9.57 -16.43 23.88
C SER A 38 -9.72 -17.05 25.26
N VAL A 39 -9.96 -16.21 26.27
CA VAL A 39 -10.28 -16.59 27.64
C VAL A 39 -11.71 -16.15 27.94
N GLU A 40 -12.56 -17.07 28.39
CA GLU A 40 -13.99 -16.79 28.67
C GLU A 40 -14.75 -16.15 27.48
N GLY A 41 -14.37 -16.51 26.26
CA GLY A 41 -15.01 -16.01 25.03
C GLY A 41 -14.58 -14.61 24.59
N ARG A 42 -13.53 -14.05 25.19
CA ARG A 42 -12.92 -12.78 24.76
C ARG A 42 -11.43 -12.95 24.50
N LEU A 43 -10.92 -12.22 23.52
CA LEU A 43 -9.48 -12.18 23.23
C LEU A 43 -8.73 -11.61 24.45
N SER A 44 -7.72 -12.34 24.92
CA SER A 44 -6.83 -11.91 26.00
C SER A 44 -5.53 -11.34 25.42
N PRO A 45 -5.24 -10.03 25.62
CA PRO A 45 -3.98 -9.44 25.16
C PRO A 45 -2.75 -10.14 25.73
N ALA A 46 -2.78 -10.55 27.00
CA ALA A 46 -1.65 -11.24 27.63
C ALA A 46 -1.36 -12.59 26.97
N VAL A 47 -2.40 -13.36 26.61
CA VAL A 47 -2.21 -14.64 25.90
C VAL A 47 -1.76 -14.40 24.46
N LEU A 48 -2.26 -13.34 23.81
CA LEU A 48 -1.80 -12.97 22.48
C LEU A 48 -0.31 -12.59 22.46
N ASP A 49 0.17 -11.88 23.47
CA ASP A 49 1.60 -11.56 23.62
C ASP A 49 2.46 -12.81 23.77
N GLU A 50 1.97 -13.85 24.47
CA GLU A 50 2.64 -15.17 24.52
C GLU A 50 2.67 -15.88 23.17
N GLN A 51 1.75 -15.53 22.26
CA GLN A 51 1.67 -16.04 20.88
C GLN A 51 2.26 -15.08 19.84
N GLN A 52 3.11 -14.12 20.25
CA GLN A 52 3.61 -13.05 19.38
C GLN A 52 4.21 -13.54 18.07
N LEU A 53 4.98 -14.63 18.09
CA LEU A 53 5.58 -15.21 16.89
C LEU A 53 4.51 -15.66 15.88
N VAL A 54 3.48 -16.37 16.38
CA VAL A 54 2.37 -16.89 15.58
C VAL A 54 1.51 -15.74 15.05
N SER A 55 1.19 -14.76 15.90
CA SER A 55 0.40 -13.59 15.49
C SER A 55 1.13 -12.73 14.46
N TYR A 56 2.45 -12.58 14.59
CA TYR A 56 3.28 -11.86 13.62
C TYR A 56 3.25 -12.55 12.26
N ASP A 57 3.51 -13.86 12.21
CA ASP A 57 3.50 -14.60 10.94
C ASP A 57 2.13 -14.56 10.26
N ILE A 58 1.04 -14.77 11.03
CA ILE A 58 -0.32 -14.69 10.49
C ILE A 58 -0.62 -13.28 9.96
N SER A 59 -0.16 -12.22 10.65
CA SER A 59 -0.36 -10.84 10.19
C SER A 59 0.25 -10.59 8.81
N PHE A 60 1.46 -11.12 8.57
CA PHE A 60 2.07 -11.06 7.24
C PHE A 60 1.30 -11.89 6.22
N CYS A 61 0.87 -13.11 6.57
CA CYS A 61 0.07 -13.93 5.65
C CYS A 61 -1.25 -13.23 5.24
N VAL A 62 -1.93 -12.58 6.19
CA VAL A 62 -3.15 -11.80 5.91
C VAL A 62 -2.84 -10.59 5.03
N ALA A 63 -1.73 -9.89 5.29
CA ALA A 63 -1.30 -8.76 4.47
C ALA A 63 -1.00 -9.18 3.02
N GLU A 64 -0.24 -10.26 2.81
CA GLU A 64 0.06 -10.82 1.49
C GLU A 64 -1.21 -11.22 0.73
N GLN A 65 -2.14 -11.89 1.42
CA GLN A 65 -3.42 -12.30 0.84
C GLN A 65 -4.28 -11.08 0.46
N ARG A 66 -4.32 -10.03 1.30
CA ARG A 66 -5.07 -8.80 1.00
C ARG A 66 -4.43 -8.02 -0.15
N ALA A 67 -3.11 -7.86 -0.16
CA ALA A 67 -2.37 -7.20 -1.22
C ALA A 67 -2.58 -7.92 -2.56
N SER A 68 -2.51 -9.25 -2.56
CA SER A 68 -2.76 -10.08 -3.74
C SER A 68 -4.16 -9.86 -4.32
N ARG A 69 -5.20 -9.83 -3.48
CA ARG A 69 -6.57 -9.54 -3.94
C ARG A 69 -6.70 -8.14 -4.54
N ASN A 70 -6.19 -7.12 -3.85
CA ASN A 70 -6.24 -5.74 -4.34
C ASN A 70 -5.51 -5.58 -5.67
N LEU A 71 -4.35 -6.21 -5.82
CA LEU A 71 -3.55 -6.14 -7.06
C LEU A 71 -4.23 -6.87 -8.22
N LEU A 72 -4.92 -7.98 -7.96
CA LEU A 72 -5.74 -8.68 -8.96
C LEU A 72 -6.94 -7.83 -9.39
N ASP A 73 -7.64 -7.20 -8.43
CA ASP A 73 -8.77 -6.31 -8.70
C ASP A 73 -8.33 -5.08 -9.51
N TYR A 74 -7.17 -4.51 -9.19
CA TYR A 74 -6.54 -3.45 -9.97
C TYR A 74 -6.19 -3.91 -11.38
N ALA A 75 -5.49 -5.05 -11.53
CA ALA A 75 -5.06 -5.55 -12.83
C ALA A 75 -6.26 -5.84 -13.75
N GLU A 76 -7.37 -6.34 -13.21
CA GLU A 76 -8.61 -6.54 -13.96
C GLU A 76 -9.20 -5.23 -14.50
N GLN A 77 -9.07 -4.13 -13.76
CA GLN A 77 -9.58 -2.82 -14.20
C GLN A 77 -8.73 -2.20 -15.32
N VAL A 78 -7.44 -2.52 -15.38
CA VAL A 78 -6.50 -1.90 -16.33
C VAL A 78 -5.96 -2.86 -17.40
N MET A 79 -6.34 -4.15 -17.39
CA MET A 79 -5.78 -5.15 -18.31
C MET A 79 -6.02 -4.87 -19.80
N GLU A 80 -7.07 -4.13 -20.14
CA GLU A 80 -7.33 -3.71 -21.53
C GLU A 80 -6.39 -2.58 -21.97
N GLN A 81 -5.93 -1.75 -21.02
CA GLN A 81 -4.99 -0.66 -21.26
C GLN A 81 -3.55 -1.17 -21.27
N ASP A 82 -3.24 -2.08 -20.34
CA ASP A 82 -1.88 -2.54 -20.13
C ASP A 82 -1.82 -3.98 -19.57
N VAL A 83 -1.38 -4.89 -20.43
CA VAL A 83 -1.17 -6.30 -20.06
C VAL A 83 -0.05 -6.49 -19.02
N LEU A 84 0.86 -5.53 -18.86
CA LEU A 84 1.94 -5.64 -17.87
C LEU A 84 1.40 -5.63 -16.44
N ALA A 85 0.26 -4.98 -16.19
CA ALA A 85 -0.41 -5.04 -14.89
C ALA A 85 -0.81 -6.48 -14.52
N VAL A 86 -1.24 -7.27 -15.52
CA VAL A 86 -1.53 -8.70 -15.35
C VAL A 86 -0.27 -9.48 -15.02
N TRP A 87 0.85 -9.17 -15.69
CA TRP A 87 2.12 -9.86 -15.41
C TRP A 87 2.62 -9.58 -13.99
N VAL A 88 2.55 -8.32 -13.55
CA VAL A 88 2.92 -7.91 -12.18
C VAL A 88 2.00 -8.59 -11.16
N ALA A 89 0.68 -8.59 -11.39
CA ALA A 89 -0.27 -9.24 -10.49
C ALA A 89 -0.03 -10.75 -10.37
N CYS A 90 0.11 -11.46 -11.49
CA CYS A 90 0.36 -12.90 -11.49
C CYS A 90 1.70 -13.27 -10.84
N GLN A 91 2.75 -12.46 -11.06
CA GLN A 91 4.04 -12.67 -10.40
C GLN A 91 3.93 -12.44 -8.90
N PHE A 92 3.36 -11.32 -8.47
CA PHE A 92 3.19 -10.99 -7.05
C PHE A 92 2.37 -12.06 -6.32
N VAL A 93 1.24 -12.49 -6.89
CA VAL A 93 0.38 -13.53 -6.30
C VAL A 93 1.14 -14.84 -6.16
N SER A 94 1.94 -15.22 -7.16
CA SER A 94 2.75 -16.44 -7.10
C SER A 94 3.80 -16.38 -5.98
N GLU A 95 4.45 -15.23 -5.79
CA GLU A 95 5.43 -15.01 -4.71
C GLU A 95 4.76 -14.97 -3.33
N ALA A 96 3.59 -14.32 -3.23
CA ALA A 96 2.79 -14.23 -2.02
C ALA A 96 2.32 -15.63 -1.57
N ILE A 97 1.89 -16.48 -2.49
CA ILE A 97 1.54 -17.89 -2.22
C ILE A 97 2.73 -18.64 -1.63
N ASN A 98 3.91 -18.55 -2.25
CA ASN A 98 5.13 -19.18 -1.74
C ASN A 98 5.51 -18.66 -0.35
N THR A 99 5.37 -17.35 -0.13
CA THR A 99 5.65 -16.71 1.17
C THR A 99 4.69 -17.20 2.26
N ILE A 100 3.38 -17.24 1.97
CA ILE A 100 2.34 -17.73 2.89
C ILE A 100 2.61 -19.19 3.25
N VAL A 101 2.77 -20.05 2.25
CA VAL A 101 3.02 -21.48 2.44
C VAL A 101 4.33 -21.70 3.20
N GLY A 102 5.41 -21.00 2.83
CA GLY A 102 6.71 -21.10 3.48
C GLY A 102 6.66 -20.74 4.97
N ARG A 103 5.96 -19.65 5.33
CA ARG A 103 5.76 -19.24 6.74
C ARG A 103 5.00 -20.30 7.52
N LEU A 104 3.83 -20.72 7.04
CA LEU A 104 2.97 -21.68 7.73
C LEU A 104 3.58 -23.10 7.81
N SER A 105 4.42 -23.46 6.83
CA SER A 105 5.15 -24.74 6.80
C SER A 105 6.20 -24.87 7.90
N SER A 106 6.69 -23.75 8.43
CA SER A 106 7.76 -23.76 9.43
C SER A 106 7.34 -24.46 10.73
N ARG A 107 6.06 -24.32 11.11
CA ARG A 107 5.48 -24.90 12.34
C ARG A 107 3.96 -25.09 12.23
N PRO A 108 3.47 -26.02 11.40
CA PRO A 108 2.04 -26.14 11.06
C PRO A 108 1.14 -26.26 12.30
N ALA A 109 1.58 -27.03 13.31
CA ALA A 109 0.80 -27.27 14.51
C ALA A 109 0.52 -26.00 15.32
N ASP A 110 1.44 -25.03 15.35
CA ASP A 110 1.27 -23.75 16.06
C ASP A 110 0.20 -22.88 15.40
N TYR A 111 -0.08 -23.12 14.12
CA TYR A 111 -1.15 -22.48 13.36
C TYR A 111 -2.44 -23.32 13.33
N GLY A 112 -2.51 -24.45 14.05
CA GLY A 112 -3.65 -25.35 13.99
C GLY A 112 -3.78 -26.10 12.66
N LEU A 113 -2.69 -26.22 11.91
CA LEU A 113 -2.62 -26.88 10.60
C LEU A 113 -1.82 -28.18 10.69
N SER A 114 -2.04 -29.07 9.73
CA SER A 114 -1.22 -30.24 9.49
C SER A 114 -0.32 -30.04 8.26
N ARG A 115 0.73 -30.85 8.16
CA ARG A 115 1.55 -30.91 6.93
C ARG A 115 0.73 -31.32 5.70
N ARG A 116 -0.35 -32.08 5.91
CA ARG A 116 -1.26 -32.51 4.86
C ARG A 116 -2.07 -31.34 4.31
N ASP A 117 -2.63 -30.50 5.19
CA ASP A 117 -3.40 -29.32 4.77
C ASP A 117 -2.54 -28.41 3.88
N ILE A 118 -1.29 -28.22 4.27
CA ILE A 118 -0.32 -27.42 3.52
C ILE A 118 0.01 -28.05 2.17
N ALA A 119 0.29 -29.36 2.14
CA ALA A 119 0.61 -30.06 0.90
C ALA A 119 -0.56 -30.03 -0.09
N GLU A 120 -1.79 -30.26 0.37
CA GLU A 120 -3.01 -30.22 -0.45
C GLU A 120 -3.26 -28.81 -1.00
N ALA A 121 -3.11 -27.77 -0.18
CA ALA A 121 -3.26 -26.37 -0.63
C ALA A 121 -2.19 -25.97 -1.66
N MET A 122 -0.93 -26.41 -1.45
CA MET A 122 0.15 -26.15 -2.40
C MET A 122 -0.12 -26.82 -3.75
N GLU A 123 -0.47 -28.11 -3.74
CA GLU A 123 -0.83 -28.86 -4.95
C GLU A 123 -1.96 -28.19 -5.73
N GLN A 124 -3.02 -27.76 -5.03
CA GLN A 124 -4.14 -27.05 -5.65
C GLN A 124 -3.74 -25.69 -6.23
N SER A 125 -2.84 -24.95 -5.55
CA SER A 125 -2.34 -23.67 -6.03
C SER A 125 -1.48 -23.79 -7.29
N GLU A 126 -0.85 -24.95 -7.51
CA GLU A 126 0.01 -25.21 -8.67
C GLU A 126 -0.74 -25.76 -9.89
N ALA A 127 -2.02 -26.13 -9.75
CA ALA A 127 -2.77 -26.90 -10.75
C ALA A 127 -2.82 -26.29 -12.17
N GLY A 128 -2.63 -24.97 -12.31
CA GLY A 128 -2.53 -24.29 -13.61
C GLY A 128 -1.13 -23.82 -14.01
N GLY A 129 -0.09 -24.16 -13.24
CA GLY A 129 1.31 -23.82 -13.56
C GLY A 129 1.63 -22.33 -13.49
N LEU A 130 0.81 -21.52 -12.82
CA LEU A 130 1.00 -20.07 -12.70
C LEU A 130 2.37 -19.71 -12.15
N ALA A 131 2.69 -20.22 -10.96
CA ALA A 131 3.96 -19.96 -10.29
C ALA A 131 5.15 -20.47 -11.12
N ALA A 132 5.04 -21.67 -11.69
CA ALA A 132 6.09 -22.25 -12.52
C ALA A 132 6.41 -21.40 -13.76
N PHE A 133 5.43 -20.69 -14.31
CA PHE A 133 5.64 -19.74 -15.40
C PHE A 133 6.13 -18.38 -14.91
N TYR A 134 5.38 -17.74 -14.01
CA TYR A 134 5.60 -16.35 -13.59
C TYR A 134 6.84 -16.15 -12.72
N LEU A 135 7.27 -17.18 -11.99
CA LEU A 135 8.48 -17.15 -11.19
C LEU A 135 9.69 -17.76 -11.92
N SER A 136 9.52 -18.21 -13.17
CA SER A 136 10.65 -18.68 -13.96
C SER A 136 11.66 -17.55 -14.20
N SER A 137 12.95 -17.87 -14.19
CA SER A 137 14.02 -16.89 -14.41
C SER A 137 13.85 -16.12 -15.73
N ALA A 138 13.42 -16.80 -16.79
CA ALA A 138 13.15 -16.18 -18.09
C ALA A 138 11.99 -15.18 -18.01
N ARG A 139 10.90 -15.52 -17.31
CA ARG A 139 9.73 -14.65 -17.20
C ARG A 139 10.00 -13.45 -16.29
N MET A 140 10.70 -13.65 -15.18
CA MET A 140 11.16 -12.58 -14.30
C MET A 140 12.08 -11.60 -15.04
N ALA A 141 13.01 -12.11 -15.86
CA ALA A 141 13.87 -11.26 -16.69
C ALA A 141 13.07 -10.48 -17.75
N ALA A 142 12.06 -11.10 -18.36
CA ALA A 142 11.19 -10.43 -19.32
C ALA A 142 10.34 -9.33 -18.67
N LEU A 143 9.77 -9.59 -17.48
CA LEU A 143 9.04 -8.60 -16.70
C LEU A 143 9.95 -7.43 -16.31
N GLY A 144 11.14 -7.72 -15.77
CA GLY A 144 12.12 -6.69 -15.41
C GLY A 144 12.53 -5.84 -16.60
N LYS A 145 12.80 -6.46 -17.76
CA LYS A 145 13.11 -5.74 -19.00
C LYS A 145 11.95 -4.82 -19.41
N ALA A 146 10.72 -5.33 -19.41
CA ALA A 146 9.54 -4.56 -19.77
C ALA A 146 9.31 -3.37 -18.83
N LEU A 147 9.62 -3.50 -17.54
CA LEU A 147 9.53 -2.39 -16.57
C LEU A 147 10.64 -1.34 -16.76
N ILE A 148 11.88 -1.77 -17.03
CA ILE A 148 13.01 -0.85 -17.26
C ILE A 148 12.77 0.02 -18.51
N GLU A 149 12.19 -0.56 -19.56
CA GLU A 149 11.86 0.14 -20.81
C GLU A 149 10.83 1.28 -20.63
N ARG A 150 10.21 1.41 -19.44
CA ARG A 150 9.22 2.44 -19.15
C ARG A 150 9.75 3.70 -18.47
N GLU A 151 11.05 3.76 -18.17
CA GLU A 151 11.73 4.97 -17.69
C GLU A 151 11.02 5.74 -16.55
N GLY A 152 10.31 5.03 -15.67
CA GLY A 152 9.61 5.60 -14.51
C GLY A 152 8.07 5.58 -14.59
N ASP A 153 7.48 5.18 -15.71
CA ASP A 153 6.02 4.94 -15.82
C ASP A 153 5.70 3.46 -15.54
N PHE A 154 5.50 3.10 -14.27
CA PHE A 154 5.43 1.67 -13.91
C PHE A 154 4.18 0.97 -14.46
N LEU A 155 2.98 1.47 -14.14
CA LEU A 155 1.68 0.87 -14.51
C LEU A 155 0.58 1.95 -14.52
N PRO A 156 -0.58 1.72 -15.19
CA PRO A 156 -1.67 2.69 -15.25
C PRO A 156 -2.15 3.10 -13.86
N ALA A 157 -2.28 4.41 -13.61
CA ALA A 157 -2.63 4.91 -12.28
C ALA A 157 -4.03 4.51 -11.80
N ASN A 158 -4.96 4.24 -12.73
CA ASN A 158 -6.37 4.05 -12.48
C ASN A 158 -6.99 5.18 -11.63
N LEU A 159 -6.72 6.42 -12.04
CA LEU A 159 -7.18 7.64 -11.39
C LEU A 159 -8.05 8.44 -12.36
N ASP A 160 -8.98 9.24 -11.81
CA ASP A 160 -9.71 10.24 -12.59
C ASP A 160 -8.78 11.39 -13.04
N GLU A 161 -9.28 12.22 -13.96
CA GLU A 161 -8.51 13.30 -14.57
C GLU A 161 -8.03 14.34 -13.53
N GLU A 162 -8.86 14.64 -12.54
CA GLU A 162 -8.54 15.59 -11.47
C GLU A 162 -7.36 15.11 -10.62
N LYS A 163 -7.41 13.84 -10.20
CA LYS A 163 -6.33 13.17 -9.44
C LYS A 163 -5.05 13.03 -10.25
N LEU A 164 -5.15 12.77 -11.55
CA LEU A 164 -3.99 12.74 -12.45
C LEU A 164 -3.31 14.10 -12.53
N ILE A 165 -4.08 15.19 -12.66
CA ILE A 165 -3.55 16.56 -12.69
C ILE A 165 -2.80 16.89 -11.39
N ILE A 166 -3.37 16.52 -10.25
CA ILE A 166 -2.74 16.75 -8.94
C ILE A 166 -1.43 15.96 -8.84
N ARG A 167 -1.47 14.66 -9.12
CA ARG A 167 -0.28 13.81 -9.12
C ARG A 167 0.82 14.37 -10.02
N ASP A 168 0.50 14.74 -11.26
CA ASP A 168 1.50 15.24 -12.20
C ASP A 168 2.04 16.63 -11.82
N THR A 169 1.24 17.45 -11.14
CA THR A 169 1.68 18.72 -10.57
C THR A 169 2.72 18.51 -9.48
N PHE A 170 2.45 17.63 -8.52
CA PHE A 170 3.40 17.34 -7.45
C PHE A 170 4.60 16.52 -7.91
N ARG A 171 4.43 15.67 -8.93
CA ARG A 171 5.56 15.00 -9.57
C ARG A 171 6.57 15.99 -10.14
N ARG A 172 6.08 17.01 -10.87
CA ARG A 172 6.94 18.09 -11.40
C ARG A 172 7.59 18.88 -10.28
N PHE A 173 6.81 19.30 -9.28
CA PHE A 173 7.37 20.02 -8.14
C PHE A 173 8.46 19.22 -7.42
N ALA A 174 8.24 17.92 -7.21
CA ALA A 174 9.21 17.02 -6.61
C ALA A 174 10.48 16.92 -7.47
N SER A 175 10.35 16.73 -8.79
CA SER A 175 11.50 16.64 -9.70
C SER A 175 12.27 17.94 -9.85
N ASP A 176 11.57 19.07 -9.98
CA ASP A 176 12.15 20.34 -10.39
C ASP A 176 12.64 21.19 -9.21
N VAL A 177 12.05 20.99 -8.02
CA VAL A 177 12.34 21.80 -6.82
C VAL A 177 12.90 20.95 -5.69
N VAL A 178 12.25 19.85 -5.33
CA VAL A 178 12.64 19.06 -4.14
C VAL A 178 13.92 18.26 -4.39
N MET A 179 13.97 17.47 -5.47
CA MET A 179 15.11 16.59 -5.77
C MET A 179 16.45 17.34 -5.89
N PRO A 180 16.54 18.50 -6.57
CA PRO A 180 17.80 19.24 -6.68
C PRO A 180 18.33 19.76 -5.34
N LEU A 181 17.44 20.01 -4.35
CA LEU A 181 17.81 20.54 -3.03
C LEU A 181 18.07 19.44 -2.00
N ALA A 182 17.55 18.23 -2.22
CA ALA A 182 17.56 17.15 -1.24
C ALA A 182 18.97 16.75 -0.75
N GLU A 183 19.94 16.68 -1.66
CA GLU A 183 21.32 16.32 -1.30
C GLU A 183 21.97 17.38 -0.42
N GLU A 184 21.81 18.66 -0.74
CA GLU A 184 22.40 19.75 0.04
C GLU A 184 21.77 19.84 1.43
N ILE A 185 20.43 19.77 1.51
CA ILE A 185 19.70 19.75 2.77
C ILE A 185 20.25 18.66 3.69
N HIS A 186 20.42 17.45 3.16
CA HIS A 186 20.94 16.33 3.94
C HIS A 186 22.41 16.49 4.32
N ARG A 187 23.29 16.80 3.36
CA ARG A 187 24.73 16.84 3.60
C ARG A 187 25.16 18.00 4.51
N GLN A 188 24.40 19.07 4.53
CA GLN A 188 24.71 20.28 5.31
C GLN A 188 23.85 20.43 6.56
N ASP A 189 23.00 19.44 6.89
CA ASP A 189 22.11 19.46 8.06
C ASP A 189 21.25 20.73 8.13
N LEU A 190 20.63 21.07 6.99
CA LEU A 190 19.82 22.30 6.87
C LEU A 190 18.35 22.02 7.20
N ASP A 191 17.68 23.04 7.70
CA ASP A 191 16.23 23.10 7.70
C ASP A 191 15.68 23.10 6.26
N VAL A 192 14.41 22.69 6.11
CA VAL A 192 13.73 22.75 4.82
C VAL A 192 13.64 24.21 4.36
N PRO A 193 14.17 24.55 3.17
CA PRO A 193 14.23 25.93 2.71
C PRO A 193 12.86 26.47 2.30
N GLU A 194 12.71 27.80 2.34
CA GLU A 194 11.50 28.49 1.86
C GLU A 194 11.24 28.28 0.36
N ALA A 195 12.26 27.90 -0.42
CA ALA A 195 12.09 27.47 -1.81
C ALA A 195 11.18 26.23 -1.95
N ILE A 196 11.05 25.41 -0.90
CA ILE A 196 10.11 24.27 -0.83
C ILE A 196 8.83 24.68 -0.08
N LEU A 197 8.96 25.34 1.08
CA LEU A 197 7.81 25.65 1.93
C LEU A 197 6.83 26.63 1.29
N GLN A 198 7.33 27.71 0.68
CA GLN A 198 6.48 28.76 0.13
C GLN A 198 5.58 28.25 -1.01
N PRO A 199 6.08 27.50 -2.01
CA PRO A 199 5.20 26.90 -3.02
C PRO A 199 4.16 25.94 -2.42
N LEU A 200 4.52 25.15 -1.39
CA LEU A 200 3.56 24.26 -0.74
C LEU A 200 2.44 25.03 -0.03
N ARG A 201 2.75 26.20 0.58
CA ARG A 201 1.72 27.10 1.15
C ARG A 201 0.82 27.67 0.05
N GLU A 202 1.41 28.15 -1.04
CA GLU A 202 0.66 28.73 -2.17
C GLU A 202 -0.25 27.72 -2.86
N MET A 203 0.16 26.45 -2.93
CA MET A 203 -0.65 25.34 -3.43
C MET A 203 -1.69 24.82 -2.41
N GLY A 204 -1.71 25.34 -1.17
CA GLY A 204 -2.66 24.93 -0.13
C GLY A 204 -2.39 23.55 0.45
N CYS A 205 -1.17 23.01 0.32
CA CYS A 205 -0.86 21.61 0.61
C CYS A 205 -1.07 21.24 2.09
N PHE A 206 -0.84 22.19 2.99
CA PHE A 206 -1.02 22.00 4.43
C PHE A 206 -2.50 21.89 4.85
N GLY A 207 -3.42 22.29 3.97
CA GLY A 207 -4.87 22.26 4.18
C GLY A 207 -5.59 21.09 3.50
N ILE A 208 -4.88 20.17 2.83
CA ILE A 208 -5.50 19.08 2.05
C ILE A 208 -6.48 18.24 2.89
N SER A 209 -6.12 17.94 4.14
CA SER A 209 -6.94 17.14 5.08
C SER A 209 -7.68 18.00 6.12
N ILE A 210 -7.85 19.30 5.84
CA ILE A 210 -8.58 20.22 6.70
C ILE A 210 -9.88 20.61 5.98
N PRO A 211 -11.04 20.53 6.67
CA PRO A 211 -12.32 20.89 6.06
C PRO A 211 -12.38 22.34 5.56
N GLU A 212 -13.10 22.58 4.46
CA GLU A 212 -13.31 23.91 3.86
C GLU A 212 -13.86 24.94 4.88
N ARG A 213 -14.75 24.53 5.79
CA ARG A 213 -15.24 25.39 6.89
C ARG A 213 -14.16 25.91 7.85
N TYR A 214 -12.96 25.33 7.78
CA TYR A 214 -11.76 25.78 8.50
C TYR A 214 -10.66 26.22 7.53
N GLU A 215 -11.02 26.72 6.36
CA GLU A 215 -10.12 27.28 5.33
C GLU A 215 -9.14 26.25 4.71
N GLY A 216 -9.46 24.96 4.81
CA GLY A 216 -8.74 23.90 4.10
C GLY A 216 -9.35 23.54 2.75
N LEU A 217 -8.92 22.41 2.19
CA LEU A 217 -9.33 21.91 0.86
C LEU A 217 -10.18 20.64 0.92
N GLN A 218 -10.35 20.03 2.10
CA GLN A 218 -11.16 18.84 2.24
C GLN A 218 -12.65 19.22 2.17
N PRO A 219 -13.45 18.60 1.29
CA PRO A 219 -14.88 18.83 1.26
C PRO A 219 -15.54 18.55 2.61
N ASP A 220 -16.47 19.41 3.03
CA ASP A 220 -17.22 19.21 4.27
C ASP A 220 -18.09 17.93 4.24
N SER A 221 -18.38 17.42 3.03
CA SER A 221 -19.23 16.24 2.78
C SER A 221 -18.53 14.90 3.02
N GLY A 222 -17.20 14.85 3.13
CA GLY A 222 -16.48 13.60 3.33
C GLY A 222 -14.96 13.73 3.21
N ASP A 223 -14.26 12.68 3.64
CA ASP A 223 -12.80 12.57 3.48
C ASP A 223 -12.49 12.03 2.07
N ASP A 224 -11.80 12.82 1.24
CA ASP A 224 -11.12 12.31 0.04
C ASP A 224 -9.63 12.17 0.32
N SER A 225 -9.28 11.04 0.94
CA SER A 225 -7.91 10.74 1.33
C SER A 225 -6.97 10.52 0.14
N LEU A 226 -7.49 10.33 -1.08
CA LEU A 226 -6.65 10.04 -2.25
C LEU A 226 -5.79 11.23 -2.64
N TYR A 227 -6.27 12.46 -2.49
CA TYR A 227 -5.43 13.64 -2.73
C TYR A 227 -4.23 13.65 -1.80
N MET A 228 -4.46 13.42 -0.50
CA MET A 228 -3.39 13.38 0.48
C MET A 228 -2.35 12.29 0.17
N ILE A 229 -2.81 11.11 -0.25
CA ILE A 229 -1.93 10.00 -0.66
C ILE A 229 -1.08 10.40 -1.86
N LEU A 230 -1.69 10.89 -2.94
CA LEU A 230 -0.99 11.24 -4.18
C LEU A 230 0.06 12.35 -3.97
N VAL A 231 -0.30 13.38 -3.21
CA VAL A 231 0.64 14.46 -2.89
C VAL A 231 1.79 13.93 -2.02
N THR A 232 1.49 13.12 -1.01
CA THR A 232 2.52 12.54 -0.13
C THR A 232 3.46 11.63 -0.88
N GLU A 233 2.95 10.77 -1.78
CA GLU A 233 3.75 9.88 -2.62
C GLU A 233 4.73 10.66 -3.50
N GLU A 234 4.26 11.68 -4.22
CA GLU A 234 5.12 12.44 -5.13
C GLU A 234 6.15 13.31 -4.39
N LEU A 235 5.77 13.95 -3.27
CA LEU A 235 6.73 14.68 -2.43
C LEU A 235 7.77 13.76 -1.82
N SER A 236 7.36 12.57 -1.36
CA SER A 236 8.26 11.56 -0.79
C SER A 236 9.20 10.96 -1.84
N ARG A 237 8.72 10.80 -3.08
CA ARG A 237 9.55 10.43 -4.23
C ARG A 237 10.67 11.44 -4.45
N GLY A 238 10.40 12.73 -4.25
CA GLY A 238 11.40 13.79 -4.30
C GLY A 238 12.41 13.70 -3.17
N SER A 239 11.92 13.75 -1.93
CA SER A 239 12.70 13.48 -0.72
C SER A 239 11.76 13.40 0.48
N LEU A 240 11.77 12.26 1.18
CA LEU A 240 10.99 12.06 2.40
C LEU A 240 11.30 13.11 3.48
N GLY A 241 12.59 13.43 3.66
CA GLY A 241 13.07 14.36 4.67
C GLY A 241 12.85 15.83 4.31
N ALA A 242 12.99 16.19 3.03
CA ALA A 242 12.86 17.58 2.59
C ALA A 242 11.42 17.99 2.27
N ALA A 243 10.55 17.06 1.87
CA ALA A 243 9.19 17.39 1.46
C ALA A 243 8.12 16.37 1.89
N GLY A 244 8.42 15.07 1.79
CA GLY A 244 7.40 14.02 1.98
C GLY A 244 6.68 14.06 3.33
N SER A 245 7.40 14.41 4.40
CA SER A 245 6.81 14.47 5.75
C SER A 245 6.08 15.78 6.09
N LEU A 246 6.22 16.82 5.25
CA LEU A 246 5.75 18.18 5.58
C LEU A 246 4.24 18.30 5.67
N ILE A 247 3.51 17.52 4.88
CA ILE A 247 2.05 17.58 4.82
C ILE A 247 1.40 16.55 5.75
N THR A 248 2.09 15.42 6.02
CA THR A 248 1.58 14.35 6.88
C THR A 248 1.44 14.79 8.34
N ARG A 249 2.34 15.65 8.83
CA ARG A 249 2.27 16.18 10.20
C ARG A 249 1.04 17.08 10.42
N PRO A 250 0.75 18.08 9.55
CA PRO A 250 -0.51 18.81 9.52
C PRO A 250 -1.74 17.90 9.49
N GLU A 251 -1.74 16.87 8.63
CA GLU A 251 -2.87 15.92 8.56
C GLU A 251 -3.10 15.23 9.91
N ILE A 252 -2.04 14.70 10.54
CA ILE A 252 -2.15 13.99 11.82
C ILE A 252 -2.71 14.93 12.90
N LEU A 253 -2.18 16.16 12.99
CA LEU A 253 -2.68 17.15 13.94
C LEU A 253 -4.13 17.51 13.65
N ALA A 254 -4.47 17.79 12.39
CA ALA A 254 -5.82 18.15 11.97
C ALA A 254 -6.83 17.05 12.36
N ARG A 255 -6.51 15.78 12.06
CA ARG A 255 -7.35 14.64 12.46
C ARG A 255 -7.51 14.54 13.98
N ALA A 256 -6.45 14.79 14.75
CA ALA A 256 -6.55 14.78 16.22
C ALA A 256 -7.45 15.91 16.75
N VAL A 257 -7.30 17.14 16.23
CA VAL A 257 -8.10 18.31 16.64
C VAL A 257 -9.55 18.20 16.18
N LEU A 258 -9.81 17.67 14.98
CA LEU A 258 -11.18 17.46 14.49
C LEU A 258 -11.94 16.44 15.36
N ASN A 259 -11.27 15.35 15.76
CA ASN A 259 -11.89 14.28 16.54
C ASN A 259 -11.99 14.59 18.05
N GLY A 260 -11.00 15.27 18.62
CA GLY A 260 -10.87 15.46 20.08
C GLY A 260 -10.87 16.90 20.57
N GLY A 261 -10.80 17.89 19.67
CA GLY A 261 -10.73 19.30 20.02
C GLY A 261 -12.10 19.92 20.35
N THR A 262 -12.06 20.97 21.16
CA THR A 262 -13.18 21.92 21.35
C THR A 262 -13.38 22.78 20.10
N GLU A 263 -14.54 23.41 19.96
CA GLU A 263 -14.79 24.33 18.82
C GLU A 263 -13.81 25.51 18.82
N ASP A 264 -13.48 26.08 19.99
CA ASP A 264 -12.48 27.14 20.10
C ASP A 264 -11.10 26.70 19.59
N GLN A 265 -10.68 25.46 19.90
CA GLN A 265 -9.42 24.89 19.39
C GLN A 265 -9.48 24.67 17.88
N LYS A 266 -10.59 24.16 17.35
CA LYS A 266 -10.75 23.94 15.90
C LYS A 266 -10.67 25.27 15.14
N SER A 267 -11.46 26.27 15.57
CA SER A 267 -11.49 27.61 14.96
C SER A 267 -10.16 28.35 15.09
N GLN A 268 -9.38 28.11 16.15
CA GLN A 268 -8.07 28.74 16.31
C GLN A 268 -6.98 28.07 15.46
N TRP A 269 -6.90 26.74 15.46
CA TRP A 269 -5.72 26.04 14.96
C TRP A 269 -5.84 25.60 13.50
N LEU A 270 -7.00 25.10 13.08
CA LEU A 270 -7.14 24.51 11.75
C LEU A 270 -6.88 25.51 10.62
N PRO A 271 -7.39 26.76 10.63
CA PRO A 271 -7.09 27.73 9.57
C PRO A 271 -5.60 28.09 9.48
N ARG A 272 -4.93 28.18 10.64
CA ARG A 272 -3.49 28.54 10.73
C ARG A 272 -2.59 27.41 10.24
N VAL A 273 -3.01 26.16 10.44
CA VAL A 273 -2.32 24.99 9.88
C VAL A 273 -2.61 24.89 8.39
N ALA A 274 -3.86 25.08 7.96
CA ALA A 274 -4.26 24.98 6.54
C ALA A 274 -3.48 25.95 5.64
N SER A 275 -3.31 27.19 6.10
CA SER A 275 -2.51 28.22 5.42
C SER A 275 -1.00 28.01 5.48
N GLY A 276 -0.52 27.11 6.33
CA GLY A 276 0.91 26.95 6.63
C GLY A 276 1.54 28.14 7.36
N GLU A 277 0.74 29.04 7.97
CA GLU A 277 1.22 30.06 8.92
C GLU A 277 1.86 29.37 10.13
N THR A 278 1.24 28.30 10.60
CA THR A 278 1.77 27.45 11.67
C THR A 278 2.19 26.11 11.08
N LEU A 279 3.50 25.86 11.04
CA LEU A 279 4.06 24.55 10.73
C LEU A 279 4.10 23.69 12.00
N VAL A 280 3.79 22.40 11.86
CA VAL A 280 3.60 21.46 12.97
C VAL A 280 4.37 20.17 12.77
#